data_AF-A0A2V1APQ9-F1
#
_entry.id   AF-A0A2V1APQ9-F1
#
_cell.length_a   1.000
_cell.length_b   1.000
_cell.length_c   1.000
_cell.angle_alpha   90.00
_cell.angle_beta   90.00
_cell.angle_gamma   90.00
#
_symmetry.space_group_name_H-M   'P 1'
#
loop_
_entity.id
_entity.type
_entity.pdbx_description
1 polymer ?
#
loop_
_entity_poly.entity_id
_entity_poly.type
_entity_poly.pdbx_seq_one_letter_code
_entity_poly.pdbx_strand_id
1 'polypeptide(L)'
;MTKEIALQEFDDTFALSYTLEVSGTEKVKFHVPKPRMLFVLDVFLNGTKLDETNHCVQRLHAALEKSSFLQQLFFEVSPSKEKHGSITLYLKCKLFADTLGDFKHADNVGYIEKIHFIFKYTTSCPSVYFSSLFNNLQYCFCSAMLDLEKQYPFVFSFYGKHLYEINYSTMLRCFTELATPLQGPGEADQSEMLQLVLEKLNHFMLTKFNTIAVMKECDKSPYRLQQCKKSIARPFEPDDKRLLRNVALVYRVLAEDPE
;
A
#
# COMPACT_ATOMS: atom_id res chain seq x y z
N MET A 1 -15.78 -3.67 -5.86
CA MET A 1 -15.72 -4.81 -4.91
C MET A 1 -15.69 -4.23 -3.51
N THR A 2 -16.55 -4.71 -2.61
CA THR A 2 -16.59 -4.27 -1.20
C THR A 2 -15.98 -5.37 -0.35
N LYS A 3 -14.98 -5.05 0.46
CA LYS A 3 -14.46 -5.96 1.49
C LYS A 3 -14.77 -5.39 2.85
N GLU A 4 -15.06 -6.26 3.82
CA GLU A 4 -15.41 -5.89 5.20
C GLU A 4 -14.54 -6.69 6.17
N ILE A 5 -13.99 -5.98 7.16
CA ILE A 5 -13.26 -6.56 8.29
C ILE A 5 -14.13 -6.32 9.51
N ALA A 6 -14.75 -7.37 10.04
CA ALA A 6 -15.64 -7.31 11.20
C ALA A 6 -15.01 -8.04 12.39
N LEU A 7 -15.13 -7.44 13.57
CA LEU A 7 -14.59 -7.92 14.83
C LEU A 7 -15.63 -7.72 15.93
N GLN A 8 -15.59 -8.62 16.90
CA GLN A 8 -16.41 -8.55 18.10
C GLN A 8 -15.48 -8.52 19.32
N GLU A 9 -15.68 -7.54 20.18
CA GLU A 9 -14.99 -7.41 21.46
C GLU A 9 -16.05 -7.25 22.55
N PHE A 10 -16.22 -8.30 23.37
CA PHE A 10 -17.35 -8.41 24.31
C PHE A 10 -18.71 -8.24 23.60
N ASP A 11 -19.50 -7.25 24.04
CA ASP A 11 -20.80 -6.91 23.46
C ASP A 11 -20.70 -5.89 22.31
N ASP A 12 -19.51 -5.37 22.04
CA ASP A 12 -19.28 -4.39 20.98
C ASP A 12 -18.90 -5.11 19.68
N THR A 13 -19.48 -4.67 18.57
CA THR A 13 -19.14 -5.13 17.23
C THR A 13 -18.68 -3.96 16.39
N PHE A 14 -17.51 -4.06 15.79
CA PHE A 14 -16.99 -3.02 14.91
C PHE A 14 -16.51 -3.61 13.59
N ALA A 15 -16.77 -2.88 12.51
CA ALA A 15 -16.43 -3.31 11.17
C ALA A 15 -15.93 -2.13 10.34
N LEU A 16 -14.92 -2.39 9.51
CA LEU A 16 -14.49 -1.45 8.48
C LEU A 16 -14.65 -2.12 7.12
N SER A 17 -15.44 -1.48 6.28
CA SER A 17 -15.53 -1.84 4.87
C SER A 17 -14.90 -0.78 4.00
N TYR A 18 -14.41 -1.18 2.83
CA TYR A 18 -13.88 -0.23 1.86
C TYR A 18 -14.32 -0.56 0.44
N THR A 19 -14.44 0.49 -0.37
CA THR A 19 -14.70 0.43 -1.81
C THR A 19 -13.73 1.34 -2.55
N LEU A 20 -13.33 0.91 -3.74
CA LEU A 20 -12.41 1.65 -4.61
C LEU A 20 -13.12 2.04 -5.91
N GLU A 21 -12.91 3.29 -6.31
CA GLU A 21 -13.24 3.78 -7.64
C GLU A 21 -11.95 3.82 -8.46
N VAL A 22 -11.97 3.12 -9.59
CA VAL A 22 -10.81 2.91 -10.45
C VAL A 22 -11.19 3.29 -11.87
N SER A 23 -10.31 4.00 -12.56
CA SER A 23 -10.40 4.27 -13.99
C SER A 23 -9.30 3.56 -14.76
N GLY A 24 -9.57 3.15 -15.99
CA GLY A 24 -8.63 2.44 -16.85
C GLY A 24 -9.34 1.62 -17.92
N THR A 25 -8.56 0.99 -18.80
CA THR A 25 -9.08 0.10 -19.85
C THR A 25 -9.40 -1.30 -19.31
N GLU A 26 -9.99 -2.17 -20.12
CA GLU A 26 -10.22 -3.58 -19.75
C GLU A 26 -8.92 -4.39 -19.55
N LYS A 27 -7.76 -3.89 -20.02
CA LYS A 27 -6.47 -4.59 -19.99
C LYS A 27 -5.58 -4.22 -18.80
N VAL A 28 -6.11 -3.50 -17.81
CA VAL A 28 -5.34 -3.03 -16.66
C VAL A 28 -4.72 -4.19 -15.86
N LYS A 29 -3.40 -4.12 -15.67
CA LYS A 29 -2.61 -5.03 -14.83
C LYS A 29 -2.09 -4.36 -13.57
N PHE A 30 -1.78 -3.06 -13.64
CA PHE A 30 -1.20 -2.29 -12.55
C PHE A 30 -2.10 -1.12 -12.18
N HIS A 31 -2.09 -0.74 -10.90
CA HIS A 31 -2.87 0.37 -10.40
C HIS A 31 -1.94 1.36 -9.70
N VAL A 32 -2.02 2.62 -10.10
CA VAL A 32 -1.28 3.74 -9.49
C VAL A 32 -2.27 4.76 -8.92
N PRO A 33 -1.88 5.60 -7.94
CA PRO A 33 -2.80 6.63 -7.46
C PRO A 33 -3.02 7.68 -8.55
N LYS A 34 -4.28 8.12 -8.74
CA LYS A 34 -4.56 9.33 -9.51
C LYS A 34 -3.86 10.52 -8.82
N PRO A 35 -3.42 11.55 -9.56
CA PRO A 35 -2.63 12.65 -8.99
C PRO A 35 -3.32 13.37 -7.83
N ARG A 36 -4.65 13.35 -7.85
CA ARG A 36 -5.51 13.83 -6.77
C ARG A 36 -6.54 12.76 -6.47
N MET A 37 -6.15 11.81 -5.65
CA MET A 37 -7.00 10.71 -5.19
C MET A 37 -7.88 11.18 -4.02
N LEU A 38 -9.13 10.76 -3.99
CA LEU A 38 -10.08 11.09 -2.93
C LEU A 38 -10.09 10.02 -1.85
N PHE A 39 -9.94 10.41 -0.59
CA PHE A 39 -10.14 9.56 0.57
C PHE A 39 -11.42 9.99 1.27
N VAL A 40 -12.35 9.05 1.46
CA VAL A 40 -13.61 9.29 2.17
C VAL A 40 -13.73 8.31 3.33
N LEU A 41 -14.11 8.80 4.51
CA LEU A 41 -14.43 7.97 5.66
C LEU A 41 -15.81 8.36 6.20
N ASP A 42 -16.71 7.38 6.22
CA ASP A 42 -17.98 7.44 6.93
C ASP A 42 -17.89 6.68 8.25
N VAL A 43 -18.45 7.28 9.30
CA VAL A 43 -18.50 6.68 10.65
C VAL A 43 -19.96 6.50 11.03
N PHE A 44 -20.33 5.26 11.35
CA PHE A 44 -21.66 4.87 11.81
C PHE A 44 -21.57 4.36 13.25
N LEU A 45 -22.41 4.90 14.13
CA LEU A 45 -22.59 4.44 15.50
C LEU A 45 -24.02 3.92 15.66
N ASN A 46 -24.18 2.65 16.04
CA ASN A 46 -25.51 2.01 16.21
C ASN A 46 -26.45 2.25 15.02
N GLY A 47 -25.92 2.14 13.80
CA GLY A 47 -26.65 2.35 12.55
C GLY A 47 -26.85 3.83 12.13
N THR A 48 -26.49 4.79 12.99
CA THR A 48 -26.61 6.22 12.69
C THR A 48 -25.29 6.79 12.17
N LYS A 49 -25.31 7.43 11.00
CA LYS A 49 -24.14 8.12 10.45
C LYS A 49 -23.84 9.36 11.28
N LEU A 50 -22.59 9.50 11.73
CA LEU A 50 -22.12 10.72 12.39
C LEU A 50 -21.89 11.81 11.34
N ASP A 51 -22.43 13.00 11.55
CA ASP A 51 -22.25 14.14 10.66
C ASP A 51 -20.95 14.93 10.95
N GLU A 52 -20.66 15.93 10.11
CA GLU A 52 -19.50 16.80 10.23
C GLU A 52 -19.51 17.72 11.45
N THR A 53 -20.68 17.92 12.08
CA THR A 53 -20.83 18.72 13.29
C THR A 53 -20.46 17.94 14.55
N ASN A 54 -20.45 16.61 14.46
CA ASN A 54 -20.05 15.74 15.55
C ASN A 54 -18.58 15.94 15.93
N HIS A 55 -18.32 16.23 17.21
CA HIS A 55 -16.97 16.46 17.73
C HIS A 55 -16.01 15.27 17.49
N CYS A 56 -16.50 14.02 17.47
CA CYS A 56 -15.67 12.86 17.15
C CYS A 56 -15.21 12.90 15.69
N VAL A 57 -16.10 13.24 14.76
CA VAL A 57 -15.79 13.35 13.33
C VAL A 57 -14.77 14.45 13.08
N GLN A 58 -14.92 15.60 13.74
CA GLN A 58 -13.95 16.70 13.66
C GLN A 58 -12.56 16.30 14.17
N ARG A 59 -12.49 15.57 15.29
CA ARG A 59 -11.22 15.04 15.82
C ARG A 59 -10.57 14.03 14.89
N LEU A 60 -11.35 13.12 14.33
CA LEU A 60 -10.87 12.15 13.34
C LEU A 60 -10.35 12.84 12.09
N HIS A 61 -11.08 13.84 11.57
CA HIS A 61 -10.66 14.63 10.43
C HIS A 61 -9.30 15.30 10.69
N ALA A 62 -9.15 15.99 11.82
CA ALA A 62 -7.90 16.65 12.18
C ALA A 62 -6.73 15.65 12.37
N ALA A 63 -7.00 14.46 12.91
CA ALA A 63 -6.00 13.41 13.06
C ALA A 63 -5.54 12.83 11.72
N LEU A 64 -6.48 12.61 10.78
CA LEU A 64 -6.17 12.10 9.45
C LEU A 64 -5.44 13.14 8.59
N GLU A 65 -5.81 14.41 8.69
CA GLU A 65 -5.13 15.51 7.99
C GLU A 65 -3.65 15.63 8.41
N LYS A 66 -3.36 15.40 9.70
CA LYS A 66 -2.01 15.44 10.27
C LYS A 66 -1.33 14.07 10.33
N SER A 67 -1.89 13.06 9.65
CA SER A 67 -1.41 11.69 9.74
C SER A 67 0.00 11.54 9.14
N SER A 68 0.97 11.20 9.99
CA SER A 68 2.33 10.86 9.57
C SER A 68 2.37 9.60 8.70
N PHE A 69 1.42 8.68 8.88
CA PHE A 69 1.31 7.46 8.09
C PHE A 69 1.06 7.75 6.60
N LEU A 70 0.13 8.66 6.29
CA LEU A 70 -0.15 9.03 4.90
C LEU A 70 1.05 9.74 4.25
N GLN A 71 1.74 10.58 5.03
CA GLN A 71 2.96 11.25 4.58
C GLN A 71 4.09 10.26 4.31
N GLN A 72 4.26 9.24 5.15
CA GLN A 72 5.20 8.12 4.95
C GLN A 72 4.88 7.31 3.68
N LEU A 73 3.61 7.24 3.28
CA LEU A 73 3.18 6.68 1.99
C LEU A 73 3.30 7.66 0.82
N PHE A 74 4.10 8.73 0.96
CA PHE A 74 4.32 9.77 -0.06
C PHE A 74 3.07 10.57 -0.45
N PHE A 75 2.03 10.60 0.40
CA PHE A 75 0.86 11.43 0.15
C PHE A 75 0.96 12.78 0.84
N GLU A 76 0.79 13.85 0.06
CA GLU A 76 0.39 15.15 0.59
C GLU A 76 -1.12 15.14 0.82
N VAL A 77 -1.53 15.49 2.04
CA VAL A 77 -2.93 15.51 2.44
C VAL A 77 -3.43 16.95 2.40
N SER A 78 -4.58 17.15 1.77
CA SER A 78 -5.28 18.44 1.79
C SER A 78 -6.76 18.23 2.09
N PRO A 79 -7.39 19.10 2.89
CA PRO A 79 -8.79 18.95 3.24
C PRO A 79 -9.68 19.15 2.00
N SER A 80 -10.73 18.34 1.87
CA SER A 80 -11.80 18.61 0.90
C SER A 80 -12.86 19.51 1.52
N LYS A 81 -13.40 20.44 0.73
CA LYS A 81 -14.50 21.32 1.16
C LYS A 81 -15.90 20.69 0.94
N GLU A 82 -15.96 19.43 0.56
CA GLU A 82 -17.21 18.72 0.31
C GLU A 82 -17.97 18.45 1.61
N LYS A 83 -19.10 19.15 1.81
CA LYS A 83 -19.95 19.07 3.00
C LYS A 83 -21.01 17.98 2.89
N HIS A 84 -20.61 16.72 3.02
CA HIS A 84 -21.53 15.57 2.90
C HIS A 84 -21.60 14.68 4.14
N GLY A 85 -21.24 15.21 5.32
CA GLY A 85 -21.24 14.45 6.57
C GLY A 85 -20.22 13.30 6.59
N SER A 86 -19.24 13.35 5.69
CA SER A 86 -18.16 12.38 5.52
C SER A 86 -16.83 13.07 5.72
N ILE A 87 -15.87 12.40 6.34
CA ILE A 87 -14.50 12.89 6.41
C ILE A 87 -13.88 12.72 5.02
N THR A 88 -13.56 13.83 4.36
CA THR A 88 -13.10 13.82 2.97
C THR A 88 -11.77 14.52 2.83
N LEU A 89 -10.77 13.82 2.30
CA LEU A 89 -9.40 14.31 2.11
C LEU A 89 -8.95 14.09 0.66
N TYR A 90 -8.21 15.04 0.11
CA TYR A 90 -7.50 14.86 -1.14
C TYR A 90 -6.07 14.40 -0.83
N LEU A 91 -5.68 13.29 -1.45
CA LEU A 91 -4.36 12.70 -1.37
C LEU A 91 -3.62 12.93 -2.69
N LYS A 92 -2.50 13.63 -2.65
CA LYS A 92 -1.60 13.79 -3.80
C LYS A 92 -0.34 12.97 -3.59
N CYS A 93 -0.12 11.95 -4.41
CA CYS A 93 1.08 11.12 -4.28
C CYS A 93 2.27 11.79 -4.97
N LYS A 94 3.31 12.15 -4.20
CA LYS A 94 4.51 12.83 -4.73
C LYS A 94 5.22 12.04 -5.82
N LEU A 95 5.33 10.72 -5.65
CA LEU A 95 6.06 9.85 -6.59
C LEU A 95 5.40 9.75 -7.96
N PHE A 96 4.06 9.76 -7.99
CA PHE A 96 3.28 9.55 -9.21
C PHE A 96 2.76 10.86 -9.82
N ALA A 97 2.82 11.98 -9.09
CA ALA A 97 2.34 13.26 -9.60
C ALA A 97 3.10 13.72 -10.86
N ASP A 98 4.41 13.45 -10.92
CA ASP A 98 5.28 13.91 -12.00
C ASP A 98 5.53 12.84 -13.08
N THR A 99 5.25 11.56 -12.80
CA THR A 99 5.50 10.43 -13.71
C THR A 99 4.29 10.06 -14.59
N LEU A 100 3.18 10.80 -14.51
CA LEU A 100 1.99 10.59 -15.36
C LEU A 100 2.30 10.63 -16.85
N GLY A 101 3.29 11.43 -17.26
CA GLY A 101 3.72 11.52 -18.65
C GLY A 101 4.19 10.17 -19.19
N ASP A 102 4.92 9.42 -18.38
CA ASP A 102 5.45 8.10 -18.75
C ASP A 102 4.32 7.07 -18.92
N PHE A 103 3.29 7.16 -18.08
CA PHE A 103 2.14 6.24 -18.11
C PHE A 103 1.12 6.55 -19.22
N LYS A 104 1.26 7.66 -19.94
CA LYS A 104 0.32 8.07 -21.00
C LYS A 104 0.19 7.03 -22.12
N HIS A 105 1.24 6.24 -22.34
CA HIS A 105 1.31 5.22 -23.39
C HIS A 105 1.08 3.80 -22.87
N ALA A 106 0.70 3.65 -21.59
CA ALA A 106 0.58 2.37 -20.92
C ALA A 106 -0.90 1.97 -20.75
N ASP A 107 -1.44 1.24 -21.73
CA ASP A 107 -2.83 0.76 -21.67
C ASP A 107 -3.09 -0.24 -20.52
N ASN A 108 -2.01 -0.77 -19.92
CA ASN A 108 -2.03 -1.73 -18.83
C ASN A 108 -2.02 -1.08 -17.42
N VAL A 109 -2.05 0.25 -17.33
CA VAL A 109 -2.08 1.00 -16.06
C VAL A 109 -3.47 1.61 -15.84
N GLY A 110 -4.06 1.32 -14.69
CA GLY A 110 -5.26 1.95 -14.18
C GLY A 110 -4.95 2.92 -13.04
N TYR A 111 -5.88 3.82 -12.76
CA TYR A 111 -5.75 4.85 -11.74
C TYR A 111 -6.79 4.64 -10.64
N ILE A 112 -6.33 4.64 -9.39
CA ILE A 112 -7.24 4.69 -8.24
C ILE A 112 -7.64 6.14 -8.01
N GLU A 113 -8.93 6.43 -8.21
CA GLU A 113 -9.48 7.77 -8.10
C GLU A 113 -9.99 8.06 -6.70
N LYS A 114 -10.64 7.07 -6.08
CA LYS A 114 -11.26 7.23 -4.77
C LYS A 114 -11.14 5.95 -3.95
N ILE A 115 -10.86 6.12 -2.67
CA ILE A 115 -11.08 5.11 -1.65
C ILE A 115 -12.11 5.61 -0.65
N HIS A 116 -13.15 4.81 -0.45
CA HIS A 116 -14.22 5.11 0.48
C HIS A 116 -14.28 4.03 1.54
N PHE A 117 -14.04 4.44 2.78
CA PHE A 117 -14.14 3.62 3.97
C PHE A 117 -15.46 3.87 4.68
N ILE A 118 -16.08 2.79 5.16
CA ILE A 118 -17.27 2.84 5.99
C ILE A 118 -16.95 2.07 7.27
N PHE A 119 -16.81 2.81 8.37
CA PHE A 119 -16.62 2.26 9.70
C PHE A 119 -17.96 2.18 10.43
N LYS A 120 -18.32 1.00 10.92
CA LYS A 120 -19.53 0.75 11.70
C LYS A 120 -19.11 0.29 13.09
N TYR A 121 -19.67 0.92 14.11
CA TYR A 121 -19.48 0.57 15.51
C TYR A 121 -20.86 0.35 16.15
N THR A 122 -21.10 -0.84 16.67
CA THR A 122 -22.34 -1.23 17.34
C THR A 122 -22.02 -1.58 18.78
N THR A 123 -22.77 -1.00 19.72
CA THR A 123 -22.59 -1.20 21.15
C THR A 123 -23.92 -1.08 21.89
N SER A 124 -24.05 -1.87 22.94
CA SER A 124 -25.14 -1.77 23.92
C SER A 124 -24.93 -0.65 24.94
N CYS A 125 -23.72 -0.07 24.99
CA CYS A 125 -23.38 0.97 25.95
C CYS A 125 -24.06 2.30 25.60
N PRO A 126 -24.60 3.04 26.60
CA PRO A 126 -25.25 4.34 26.37
C PRO A 126 -24.26 5.46 26.00
N SER A 127 -22.96 5.24 26.24
CA SER A 127 -21.89 6.20 25.96
C SER A 127 -20.66 5.50 25.41
N VAL A 128 -20.07 6.08 24.36
CA VAL A 128 -18.82 5.59 23.76
C VAL A 128 -17.72 6.63 23.92
N TYR A 129 -16.61 6.21 24.51
CA TYR A 129 -15.42 7.05 24.62
C TYR A 129 -14.72 7.15 23.26
N PHE A 130 -14.29 8.36 22.91
CA PHE A 130 -13.53 8.61 21.68
C PHE A 130 -12.29 7.72 21.57
N SER A 131 -11.60 7.45 22.68
CA SER A 131 -10.43 6.57 22.70
C SER A 131 -10.74 5.16 22.24
N SER A 132 -11.84 4.58 22.70
CA SER A 132 -12.26 3.23 22.30
C SER A 132 -12.63 3.18 20.82
N LEU A 133 -13.42 4.15 20.37
CA LEU A 133 -13.79 4.28 18.95
C LEU A 133 -12.55 4.43 18.06
N PHE A 134 -11.60 5.29 18.45
CA PHE A 134 -10.38 5.55 17.70
C PHE A 134 -9.46 4.34 17.65
N ASN A 135 -9.28 3.62 18.77
CA ASN A 135 -8.45 2.42 18.81
C ASN A 135 -9.01 1.31 17.92
N ASN A 136 -10.34 1.11 17.95
CA ASN A 136 -11.00 0.10 17.14
C ASN A 136 -10.96 0.47 15.65
N LEU A 137 -11.16 1.76 15.34
CA LEU A 137 -10.97 2.30 14.01
C LEU A 137 -9.53 2.08 13.51
N GLN A 138 -8.53 2.41 14.33
CA GLN A 138 -7.12 2.25 13.98
C GLN A 138 -6.76 0.78 13.72
N TYR A 139 -7.25 -0.13 14.57
CA TYR A 139 -7.04 -1.57 14.37
C TYR A 139 -7.60 -2.03 13.02
N CYS A 140 -8.85 -1.68 12.72
CA CYS A 140 -9.48 -2.01 11.46
C CYS A 140 -8.75 -1.38 10.26
N PHE A 141 -8.33 -0.12 10.37
CA PHE A 141 -7.54 0.56 9.34
C PHE A 141 -6.22 -0.15 9.08
N CYS A 142 -5.49 -0.55 10.12
CA CYS A 142 -4.24 -1.30 9.95
C CYS A 142 -4.46 -2.62 9.20
N SER A 143 -5.52 -3.36 9.54
CA SER A 143 -5.87 -4.59 8.82
C SER A 143 -6.28 -4.33 7.37
N ALA A 144 -7.06 -3.28 7.10
CA ALA A 144 -7.46 -2.90 5.75
C ALA A 144 -6.26 -2.48 4.90
N MET A 145 -5.31 -1.73 5.47
CA MET A 145 -4.11 -1.28 4.77
C MET A 145 -3.23 -2.44 4.34
N LEU A 146 -3.14 -3.53 5.10
CA LEU A 146 -2.39 -4.72 4.69
C LEU A 146 -3.02 -5.41 3.47
N ASP A 147 -4.34 -5.48 3.42
CA ASP A 147 -5.07 -6.07 2.30
C ASP A 147 -5.01 -5.16 1.04
N LEU A 148 -5.04 -3.85 1.24
CA LEU A 148 -4.83 -2.85 0.19
C LEU A 148 -3.39 -2.86 -0.34
N GLU A 149 -2.39 -3.03 0.52
CA GLU A 149 -0.98 -3.14 0.13
C GLU A 149 -0.74 -4.38 -0.74
N LYS A 150 -1.37 -5.51 -0.39
CA LYS A 150 -1.28 -6.74 -1.19
C LYS A 150 -1.90 -6.59 -2.57
N GLN A 151 -3.04 -5.93 -2.68
CA GLN A 151 -3.77 -5.79 -3.95
C GLN A 151 -3.25 -4.65 -4.83
N TYR A 152 -2.81 -3.56 -4.22
CA TYR A 152 -2.44 -2.32 -4.90
C TYR A 152 -1.10 -1.80 -4.34
N PRO A 153 0.01 -2.54 -4.57
CA PRO A 153 1.30 -2.25 -3.93
C PRO A 153 1.86 -0.89 -4.32
N PHE A 154 1.70 -0.45 -5.57
CA PHE A 154 2.14 0.89 -5.99
C PHE A 154 1.39 2.04 -5.29
N VAL A 155 0.21 1.77 -4.73
CA VAL A 155 -0.63 2.79 -4.07
C VAL A 155 -0.44 2.79 -2.55
N PHE A 156 -0.41 1.61 -1.92
CA PHE A 156 -0.44 1.49 -0.46
C PHE A 156 0.80 0.84 0.16
N SER A 157 1.75 0.31 -0.63
CA SER A 157 2.98 -0.26 -0.06
C SER A 157 3.98 0.82 0.32
N PHE A 158 4.34 0.88 1.60
CA PHE A 158 5.41 1.73 2.09
C PHE A 158 6.75 1.37 1.44
N TYR A 159 7.17 0.12 1.59
CA TYR A 159 8.44 -0.36 1.03
C TYR A 159 8.41 -0.39 -0.49
N GLY A 160 7.24 -0.69 -1.10
CA GLY A 160 7.12 -0.73 -2.54
C GLY A 160 7.31 0.62 -3.20
N LYS A 161 6.80 1.69 -2.59
CA LYS A 161 7.01 3.07 -3.07
C LYS A 161 8.47 3.51 -3.00
N HIS A 162 9.19 3.16 -1.93
CA HIS A 162 10.63 3.41 -1.87
C HIS A 162 11.42 2.61 -2.92
N LEU A 163 11.04 1.35 -3.17
CA LEU A 163 11.65 0.56 -4.24
C LEU A 163 11.41 1.19 -5.61
N TYR A 164 10.21 1.70 -5.85
CA TYR A 164 9.89 2.45 -7.06
C TYR A 164 10.76 3.70 -7.19
N GLU A 165 10.77 4.56 -6.16
CA GLU A 165 11.54 5.81 -6.13
C GLU A 165 13.03 5.60 -6.48
N ILE A 166 13.64 4.56 -5.93
CA ILE A 166 15.07 4.28 -6.11
C ILE A 166 15.37 3.66 -7.48
N ASN A 167 14.52 2.75 -7.96
CA ASN A 167 14.87 1.87 -9.08
C ASN A 167 14.23 2.24 -10.41
N TYR A 168 13.10 2.94 -10.41
CA TYR A 168 12.27 3.13 -11.61
C TYR A 168 13.06 3.77 -12.77
N SER A 169 13.69 4.92 -12.55
CA SER A 169 14.42 5.66 -13.59
C SER A 169 15.60 4.87 -14.16
N THR A 170 16.36 4.19 -13.28
CA THR A 170 17.50 3.38 -13.68
C THR A 170 17.07 2.16 -14.47
N MET A 171 16.03 1.46 -14.02
CA MET A 171 15.48 0.30 -14.74
C MET A 171 14.94 0.71 -16.10
N LEU A 172 14.12 1.77 -16.16
CA LEU A 172 13.56 2.27 -17.42
C LEU A 172 14.67 2.62 -18.42
N ARG A 173 15.71 3.34 -17.98
CA ARG A 173 16.86 3.65 -18.82
C ARG A 173 17.56 2.38 -19.31
N CYS A 174 17.91 1.46 -18.42
CA CYS A 174 18.62 0.24 -18.81
C CYS A 174 17.82 -0.63 -19.78
N PHE A 175 16.52 -0.79 -19.56
CA PHE A 175 15.67 -1.55 -20.49
C PHE A 175 15.56 -0.87 -21.85
N THR A 176 15.38 0.45 -21.86
CA THR A 176 15.35 1.24 -23.10
C THR A 176 16.66 1.12 -23.87
N GLU A 177 17.81 1.24 -23.20
CA GLU A 177 19.14 1.10 -23.81
C GLU A 177 19.38 -0.31 -24.35
N LEU A 178 18.98 -1.36 -23.63
CA LEU A 178 19.12 -2.75 -24.06
C LEU A 178 18.18 -3.13 -25.22
N ALA A 179 17.02 -2.49 -25.32
CA ALA A 179 16.04 -2.71 -26.37
C ALA A 179 16.29 -1.86 -27.63
N THR A 180 17.16 -0.84 -27.55
CA THR A 180 17.52 -0.01 -28.69
C THR A 180 18.67 -0.67 -29.47
N PRO A 181 18.55 -0.86 -30.80
CA PRO A 181 19.63 -1.43 -31.60
C PRO A 181 20.92 -0.60 -31.50
N LEU A 182 22.06 -1.26 -31.29
CA LEU A 182 23.38 -0.59 -31.28
C LEU A 182 23.76 0.02 -32.64
N GLN A 183 23.19 -0.49 -33.74
CA GLN A 183 23.39 -0.01 -35.10
C GLN A 183 22.08 -0.12 -35.89
N GLY A 184 21.75 0.95 -36.63
CA GLY A 184 20.55 1.04 -37.48
C GLY A 184 19.42 1.90 -36.89
N PRO A 185 18.42 2.29 -37.71
CA PRO A 185 17.27 3.04 -37.22
C PRO A 185 16.28 2.08 -36.54
N GLY A 186 16.13 2.22 -35.22
CA GLY A 186 15.10 1.55 -34.45
C GLY A 186 14.96 2.24 -33.09
N GLU A 187 13.72 2.51 -32.69
CA GLU A 187 13.40 3.03 -31.36
C GLU A 187 12.83 1.88 -30.52
N ALA A 188 13.15 1.87 -29.23
CA ALA A 188 12.54 0.91 -28.30
C ALA A 188 11.05 1.22 -28.11
N ASP A 189 10.21 0.18 -28.03
CA ASP A 189 8.81 0.33 -27.67
C ASP A 189 8.71 0.74 -26.19
N GLN A 190 8.40 2.02 -25.96
CA GLN A 190 8.30 2.61 -24.62
C GLN A 190 7.22 1.93 -23.78
N SER A 191 6.13 1.47 -24.39
CA SER A 191 5.03 0.80 -23.67
C SER A 191 5.46 -0.57 -23.18
N GLU A 192 6.17 -1.32 -24.01
CA GLU A 192 6.74 -2.63 -23.64
C GLU A 192 7.79 -2.49 -22.54
N MET A 193 8.70 -1.50 -22.66
CA MET A 193 9.74 -1.27 -21.65
C MET A 193 9.14 -0.90 -20.30
N LEU A 194 8.15 0.00 -20.30
CA LEU A 194 7.44 0.39 -19.10
C LEU A 194 6.70 -0.81 -18.47
N GLN A 195 6.08 -1.68 -19.28
CA GLN A 195 5.46 -2.90 -18.78
C GLN A 195 6.48 -3.80 -18.06
N LEU A 196 7.64 -4.05 -18.66
CA LEU A 196 8.67 -4.91 -18.07
C LEU A 196 9.19 -4.34 -16.74
N VAL A 197 9.39 -3.02 -16.67
CA VAL A 197 9.80 -2.33 -15.44
C VAL A 197 8.74 -2.49 -14.36
N LEU A 198 7.46 -2.24 -14.68
CA LEU A 198 6.36 -2.37 -13.73
C LEU A 198 6.15 -3.82 -13.27
N GLU A 199 6.27 -4.81 -14.16
CA GLU A 199 6.21 -6.23 -13.81
C GLU A 199 7.32 -6.61 -12.82
N LYS A 200 8.56 -6.17 -13.08
CA LYS A 200 9.69 -6.43 -12.17
C LYS A 200 9.52 -5.74 -10.82
N LEU A 201 9.14 -4.46 -10.83
CA LEU A 201 8.92 -3.71 -9.60
C LEU A 201 7.79 -4.36 -8.79
N ASN A 202 6.65 -4.68 -9.41
CA ASN A 202 5.54 -5.35 -8.75
C ASN A 202 5.96 -6.69 -8.13
N HIS A 203 6.75 -7.48 -8.85
CA HIS A 203 7.30 -8.73 -8.33
C HIS A 203 8.18 -8.50 -7.08
N PHE A 204 9.06 -7.50 -7.10
CA PHE A 204 9.89 -7.16 -5.94
C PHE A 204 9.06 -6.67 -4.75
N MET A 205 8.07 -5.81 -4.99
CA MET A 205 7.18 -5.30 -3.93
C MET A 205 6.42 -6.44 -3.26
N LEU A 206 5.79 -7.33 -4.03
CA LEU A 206 5.03 -8.46 -3.51
C LEU A 206 5.93 -9.47 -2.80
N THR A 207 7.16 -9.69 -3.29
CA THR A 207 8.13 -10.57 -2.62
C THR A 207 8.51 -10.02 -1.25
N LYS A 208 8.81 -8.71 -1.16
CA LYS A 208 9.13 -8.05 0.12
C LYS A 208 7.94 -8.02 1.07
N PHE A 209 6.74 -7.75 0.57
CA PHE A 209 5.50 -7.84 1.35
C PHE A 209 5.34 -9.24 1.97
N ASN A 210 5.48 -10.29 1.16
CA ASN A 210 5.41 -11.67 1.63
C ASN A 210 6.50 -12.00 2.66
N THR A 211 7.74 -11.52 2.47
CA THR A 211 8.80 -11.68 3.47
C THR A 211 8.44 -11.02 4.80
N ILE A 212 7.92 -9.78 4.77
CA ILE A 212 7.50 -9.06 5.99
C ILE A 212 6.30 -9.76 6.64
N ALA A 213 5.33 -10.24 5.85
CA ALA A 213 4.18 -10.99 6.36
C ALA A 213 4.63 -12.28 7.05
N VAL A 214 5.53 -13.05 6.44
CA VAL A 214 6.14 -14.25 7.02
C VAL A 214 6.93 -13.91 8.28
N MET A 215 7.71 -12.83 8.30
CA MET A 215 8.44 -12.39 9.50
C MET A 215 7.48 -12.01 10.65
N LYS A 216 6.40 -11.27 10.36
CA LYS A 216 5.34 -10.93 11.34
C LYS A 216 4.62 -12.17 11.87
N GLU A 217 4.41 -13.20 11.05
CA GLU A 217 3.86 -14.48 11.49
C GLU A 217 4.86 -15.27 12.35
N CYS A 218 6.15 -15.21 12.02
CA CYS A 218 7.21 -15.85 12.81
C CYS A 218 7.39 -15.18 14.17
N ASP A 219 7.27 -13.85 14.27
CA ASP A 219 7.33 -13.13 15.56
C ASP A 219 6.17 -13.50 16.49
N LYS A 220 5.02 -13.92 15.95
CA LYS A 220 3.86 -14.38 16.73
C LYS A 220 3.96 -15.85 17.18
N SER A 221 4.92 -16.62 16.67
CA SER A 221 5.06 -18.06 16.98
C SER A 221 6.52 -18.45 17.24
N PRO A 222 6.90 -18.77 18.49
CA PRO A 222 8.28 -19.16 18.85
C PRO A 222 8.82 -20.32 18.02
N TYR A 223 7.93 -21.25 17.62
CA TYR A 223 8.25 -22.41 16.79
C TYR A 223 8.61 -22.03 15.35
N ARG A 224 7.81 -21.14 14.73
CA ARG A 224 8.09 -20.65 13.36
C ARG A 224 9.31 -19.74 13.33
N LEU A 225 9.51 -18.93 14.36
CA LEU A 225 10.75 -18.14 14.55
C LEU A 225 11.99 -19.04 14.58
N GLN A 226 11.95 -20.18 15.29
CA GLN A 226 13.04 -21.15 15.29
C GLN A 226 13.27 -21.77 13.91
N GLN A 227 12.22 -22.07 13.15
CA GLN A 227 12.37 -22.59 11.78
C GLN A 227 13.00 -21.56 10.84
N CYS A 228 12.58 -20.28 10.90
CA CYS A 228 13.21 -19.20 10.15
C CYS A 228 14.68 -19.02 10.56
N LYS A 229 15.01 -18.96 11.85
CA LYS A 229 16.40 -18.86 12.34
C LYS A 229 17.26 -20.05 11.86
N LYS A 230 16.71 -21.26 11.86
CA LYS A 230 17.39 -22.47 11.34
C LYS A 230 17.58 -22.44 9.82
N SER A 231 16.71 -21.77 9.07
CA SER A 231 16.89 -21.57 7.63
C SER A 231 17.97 -20.52 7.31
N ILE A 232 18.13 -19.51 8.18
CA ILE A 232 19.16 -18.46 8.08
C ILE A 232 20.54 -18.98 8.50
N ALA A 233 20.61 -19.88 9.48
CA ALA A 233 21.85 -20.46 9.99
C ALA A 233 22.38 -21.64 9.16
N ARG A 234 21.85 -21.91 7.96
CA ARG A 234 22.39 -22.97 7.11
C ARG A 234 23.75 -22.54 6.56
N PRO A 235 24.81 -23.34 6.76
CA PRO A 235 26.09 -23.05 6.14
C PRO A 235 25.95 -23.03 4.62
N PHE A 236 26.68 -22.11 4.00
CA PHE A 236 26.78 -21.99 2.55
C PHE A 236 27.35 -23.30 1.99
N GLU A 237 26.52 -24.10 1.31
CA GLU A 237 27.00 -25.21 0.50
C GLU A 237 27.47 -24.64 -0.84
N PRO A 238 28.77 -24.76 -1.19
CA PRO A 238 29.32 -24.16 -2.41
C PRO A 238 28.81 -24.79 -3.72
N ASP A 239 27.94 -25.81 -3.64
CA ASP A 239 27.38 -26.54 -4.78
C ASP A 239 25.84 -26.47 -4.86
N ASP A 240 25.19 -25.45 -4.25
CA ASP A 240 23.75 -25.28 -4.41
C ASP A 240 23.41 -24.74 -5.80
N LYS A 241 23.23 -25.67 -6.77
CA LYS A 241 22.83 -25.43 -8.17
C LYS A 241 21.38 -24.91 -8.31
N ARG A 242 20.87 -24.16 -7.34
CA ARG A 242 19.52 -23.59 -7.39
C ARG A 242 19.59 -22.13 -7.82
N LEU A 243 19.14 -21.91 -9.07
CA LEU A 243 18.72 -20.66 -9.71
C LEU A 243 18.96 -19.36 -8.90
N LEU A 244 19.64 -18.40 -9.53
CA LEU A 244 19.90 -17.00 -9.14
C LEU A 244 18.79 -16.28 -8.33
N ARG A 245 17.54 -16.74 -8.37
CA ARG A 245 16.44 -16.30 -7.49
C ARG A 245 16.74 -16.45 -5.99
N ASN A 246 17.57 -17.41 -5.56
CA ASN A 246 17.91 -17.58 -4.15
C ASN A 246 19.09 -16.70 -3.68
N VAL A 247 19.90 -16.17 -4.61
CA VAL A 247 21.08 -15.34 -4.31
C VAL A 247 20.69 -13.93 -3.82
N ALA A 248 19.49 -13.45 -4.18
CA ALA A 248 18.98 -12.15 -3.75
C ALA A 248 18.73 -12.04 -2.23
N LEU A 249 18.83 -13.14 -1.47
CA LEU A 249 18.73 -13.17 -0.01
C LEU A 249 20.10 -13.12 0.70
N VAL A 250 21.22 -13.19 -0.01
CA VAL A 250 22.58 -13.29 0.58
C VAL A 250 23.32 -11.94 0.61
N TYR A 251 22.82 -10.89 -0.06
CA TYR A 251 23.39 -9.54 0.06
C TYR A 251 22.86 -8.80 1.31
N ARG A 252 23.30 -9.25 2.48
CA ARG A 252 23.45 -8.40 3.67
C ARG A 252 24.79 -8.75 4.32
N VAL A 253 25.84 -8.11 3.83
CA VAL A 253 27.06 -7.91 4.62
C VAL A 253 26.66 -6.90 5.71
N LEU A 254 26.47 -7.37 6.93
CA LEU A 254 26.59 -6.51 8.09
C LEU A 254 28.09 -6.21 8.21
N ALA A 255 28.45 -4.94 8.05
CA ALA A 255 29.78 -4.48 8.38
C ALA A 255 30.09 -4.88 9.83
N GLU A 256 31.25 -5.50 10.04
CA GLU A 256 31.81 -5.65 11.39
C GLU A 256 32.23 -4.25 11.86
N ASP A 257 31.77 -3.87 13.06
CA ASP A 257 32.20 -2.65 13.74
C ASP A 257 33.73 -2.68 13.96
N PRO A 258 34.43 -1.54 13.84
CA PRO A 258 35.84 -1.47 14.19
C PRO A 258 36.03 -1.50 15.71
N GLU A 259 36.83 -2.46 16.20
CA GLU A 259 37.53 -2.37 17.50
C GLU A 259 38.73 -1.41 17.43
#